data_AF-A0AAU6DXF1-F1
#
_entry.id   AF-A0AAU6DXF1-F1
#
_cell.length_a   1.000
_cell.length_b   1.000
_cell.length_c   1.000
_cell.angle_alpha   90.00
_cell.angle_beta   90.00
_cell.angle_gamma   90.00
#
_symmetry.space_group_name_H-M   'P 1'
#
loop_
_entity.id
_entity.type
_entity.pdbx_description
1 polymer ?
#
loop_
_entity_poly.entity_id
_entity_poly.type
_entity_poly.pdbx_seq_one_letter_code
_entity_poly.pdbx_strand_id
1 'polypeptide(L)'
;MAMVTDDVRQRFEDYQSAQRQQHGNEPTNAVVVRRAFTSARRDGCFGQLLQKERRRQQPVVLDEDGDDDNLFGDVANRRPARGRTKGRVQLSFRPSRRELAVYDAWAEAYRFDNRSDFLNAVLDHFLPGSSQRRGR
;
A
#
# COMPACT_ATOMS: atom_id res chain seq x y z
N MET A 1 -14.91 1.21 1.24
CA MET A 1 -13.94 0.36 1.97
C MET A 1 -12.81 -0.03 1.02
N ALA A 2 -11.62 -0.27 1.56
CA ALA A 2 -10.46 -0.76 0.81
C ALA A 2 -9.70 -1.79 1.67
N MET A 3 -9.08 -2.77 1.03
CA MET A 3 -8.19 -3.72 1.72
C MET A 3 -6.77 -3.14 1.76
N VAL A 4 -6.25 -2.94 2.96
CA VAL A 4 -4.89 -2.41 3.19
C VAL A 4 -4.06 -3.42 3.97
N THR A 5 -2.74 -3.29 3.96
CA THR A 5 -1.88 -4.12 4.82
C THR A 5 -2.03 -3.73 6.30
N ASP A 6 -1.74 -4.65 7.21
CA ASP A 6 -1.76 -4.40 8.66
C ASP A 6 -0.86 -3.21 9.05
N ASP A 7 0.35 -3.13 8.47
CA ASP A 7 1.28 -2.02 8.71
C ASP A 7 0.70 -0.66 8.25
N VAL A 8 0.04 -0.62 7.08
CA VAL A 8 -0.64 0.60 6.61
C VAL A 8 -1.80 0.95 7.54
N ARG A 9 -2.55 -0.04 8.04
CA ARG A 9 -3.65 0.19 8.98
C ARG A 9 -3.14 0.77 10.30
N GLN A 10 -2.07 0.23 10.87
CA GLN A 10 -1.47 0.74 12.10
C GLN A 10 -1.00 2.19 11.91
N ARG A 11 -0.22 2.46 10.86
CA ARG A 11 0.26 3.82 10.56
C ARG A 11 -0.87 4.81 10.32
N PHE A 12 -2.00 4.34 9.81
CA PHE A 12 -3.19 5.16 9.62
C PHE A 12 -3.78 5.62 10.97
N GLU A 13 -3.90 4.71 11.94
CA GLU A 13 -4.40 4.99 13.28
C GLU A 13 -3.44 5.92 14.05
N ASP A 14 -2.13 5.70 13.91
CA ASP A 14 -1.09 6.56 14.49
C ASP A 14 -1.17 7.98 13.90
N TYR A 15 -1.35 8.10 12.59
CA TYR A 15 -1.52 9.40 11.92
C TYR A 15 -2.76 10.14 12.41
N GLN A 16 -3.90 9.47 12.54
CA GLN A 16 -5.13 10.08 13.06
C GLN A 16 -4.94 10.58 14.50
N SER A 17 -4.31 9.77 15.33
CA SER A 17 -3.98 10.12 16.72
C SER A 17 -3.05 11.32 16.80
N ALA A 18 -2.00 11.37 15.97
CA ALA A 18 -1.08 12.50 15.90
C ALA A 18 -1.77 13.79 15.43
N GLN A 19 -2.64 13.70 14.42
CA GLN A 19 -3.43 14.84 13.94
C GLN A 19 -4.40 15.37 15.01
N ARG A 20 -5.01 14.47 15.79
CA ARG A 20 -5.85 14.86 16.94
C ARG A 20 -5.06 15.61 18.00
N GLN A 21 -3.83 15.18 18.30
CA GLN A 21 -2.96 15.88 19.26
C GLN A 21 -2.52 17.26 18.74
N GLN A 22 -2.22 17.38 17.46
CA GLN A 22 -1.72 18.63 16.86
C GLN A 22 -2.82 19.67 16.62
N HIS A 23 -4.02 19.23 16.20
CA HIS A 23 -5.08 20.11 15.72
C HIS A 23 -6.37 20.04 16.54
N GLY A 24 -6.41 19.23 17.61
CA GLY A 24 -7.57 19.06 18.47
C GLY A 24 -8.73 18.26 17.86
N ASN A 25 -8.60 17.80 16.61
CA ASN A 25 -9.63 17.02 15.92
C ASN A 25 -9.04 15.84 15.15
N GLU A 26 -9.72 14.71 15.19
CA GLU A 26 -9.33 13.50 14.47
C GLU A 26 -9.93 13.52 13.05
N PRO A 27 -9.09 13.50 12.00
CA PRO A 27 -9.61 13.49 10.63
C PRO A 27 -10.32 12.16 10.36
N THR A 28 -11.48 12.20 9.71
CA THR A 28 -12.20 10.96 9.34
C THR A 28 -11.41 10.14 8.33
N ASN A 29 -11.67 8.83 8.26
CA ASN A 29 -10.94 7.94 7.37
C ASN A 29 -11.00 8.40 5.90
N ALA A 30 -12.16 8.90 5.46
CA ALA A 30 -12.34 9.43 4.11
C ALA A 30 -11.47 10.68 3.85
N VAL A 31 -11.30 11.55 4.84
CA VAL A 31 -10.44 12.74 4.73
C VAL A 31 -8.98 12.33 4.57
N VAL A 32 -8.51 11.35 5.36
CA VAL A 32 -7.12 10.86 5.26
C VAL A 32 -6.86 10.23 3.89
N VAL A 33 -7.76 9.35 3.41
CA VAL A 33 -7.65 8.75 2.08
C VAL A 33 -7.62 9.81 0.98
N ARG A 34 -8.48 10.83 1.07
CA ARG A 34 -8.51 11.95 0.11
C ARG A 34 -7.22 12.77 0.14
N ARG A 35 -6.69 13.06 1.33
CA ARG A 35 -5.39 13.76 1.51
C ARG A 35 -4.25 12.96 0.88
N ALA A 36 -4.18 11.66 1.16
CA ALA A 36 -3.17 10.77 0.62
C ALA A 36 -3.20 10.74 -0.91
N PHE A 37 -4.38 10.56 -1.50
CA PHE A 37 -4.55 10.60 -2.95
C PHE A 37 -4.13 11.94 -3.56
N THR A 38 -4.53 13.05 -2.93
CA THR A 38 -4.20 14.40 -3.43
C THR A 38 -2.70 14.67 -3.35
N SER A 39 -2.03 14.21 -2.29
CA SER A 39 -0.56 14.29 -2.16
C SER A 39 0.11 13.49 -3.28
N ALA A 40 -0.21 12.20 -3.41
CA ALA A 40 0.40 11.34 -4.42
C ALA A 40 0.17 11.86 -5.86
N ARG A 41 -0.99 12.46 -6.13
CA ARG A 41 -1.28 13.12 -7.40
C ARG A 41 -0.42 14.36 -7.62
N ARG A 42 -0.28 15.22 -6.60
CA ARG A 42 0.56 16.43 -6.65
C ARG A 42 2.03 16.06 -6.86
N ASP A 43 2.48 14.97 -6.24
CA ASP A 43 3.86 14.48 -6.30
C ASP A 43 4.14 13.68 -7.58
N GLY A 44 3.12 13.36 -8.38
CA GLY A 44 3.26 12.63 -9.64
C GLY A 44 3.79 11.19 -9.48
N CYS A 45 3.66 10.59 -8.29
CA CYS A 45 4.40 9.38 -7.92
C CYS A 45 3.70 8.05 -8.23
N PHE A 46 2.49 8.06 -8.81
CA PHE A 46 1.69 6.85 -9.02
C PHE A 46 2.41 5.73 -9.80
N GLY A 47 3.24 6.08 -10.80
CA GLY A 47 4.05 5.09 -11.52
C GLY A 47 5.09 4.39 -10.63
N GLN A 48 5.71 5.14 -9.71
CA GLN A 48 6.66 4.59 -8.73
C GLN A 48 5.94 3.71 -7.70
N LEU A 49 4.74 4.12 -7.28
CA LEU A 49 3.88 3.34 -6.39
C LEU A 49 3.50 1.99 -6.99
N LEU A 50 3.17 1.95 -8.28
CA LEU A 50 2.92 0.70 -8.99
C LEU A 50 4.15 -0.22 -8.97
N GLN A 51 5.35 0.31 -9.24
CA GLN A 51 6.58 -0.48 -9.19
C GLN A 51 6.84 -1.03 -7.79
N LYS A 52 6.60 -0.23 -6.74
CA LYS A 52 6.73 -0.66 -5.35
C LYS A 52 5.75 -1.80 -5.01
N GLU A 53 4.49 -1.67 -5.42
CA GLU A 53 3.50 -2.73 -5.23
C GLU A 53 3.86 -4.00 -5.99
N ARG A 54 4.29 -3.90 -7.25
CA ARG A 54 4.75 -5.06 -8.03
C ARG A 54 5.93 -5.77 -7.38
N ARG A 55 6.92 -5.03 -6.86
CA ARG A 55 8.04 -5.60 -6.10
C ARG A 55 7.60 -6.32 -4.83
N ARG A 56 6.60 -5.78 -4.11
CA ARG A 56 6.02 -6.45 -2.93
C ARG A 56 5.29 -7.75 -3.28
N GLN A 57 4.74 -7.83 -4.49
CA GLN A 57 4.01 -9.01 -4.97
C GLN A 57 4.93 -10.06 -5.60
N GLN A 58 6.16 -9.69 -5.96
CA GLN A 58 7.15 -10.67 -6.41
C GLN A 58 7.53 -11.57 -5.21
N PRO A 59 7.54 -12.90 -5.41
CA PRO A 59 8.12 -13.77 -4.40
C PRO A 59 9.58 -13.33 -4.21
N VAL A 60 9.98 -13.10 -2.96
CA VAL A 60 11.39 -12.92 -2.63
C VAL A 60 12.08 -14.20 -3.09
N VAL A 61 12.92 -14.11 -4.11
CA VAL A 61 13.91 -15.14 -4.38
C VAL A 61 14.87 -14.98 -3.21
N LEU A 62 14.65 -15.77 -2.16
CA LEU A 62 15.69 -15.98 -1.16
C LEU A 62 16.79 -16.69 -1.94
N ASP A 63 17.88 -15.96 -2.22
CA ASP A 63 19.17 -16.53 -2.59
C ASP A 63 19.66 -17.35 -1.37
N GLU A 64 19.03 -18.49 -1.14
CA GLU A 64 19.61 -19.57 -0.36
C GLU A 64 20.49 -20.38 -1.31
N ASP A 65 21.79 -20.20 -1.10
CA ASP A 65 22.92 -21.03 -1.53
C ASP A 65 23.26 -21.11 -3.04
N GLY A 66 24.37 -20.44 -3.39
CA GLY A 66 25.53 -21.13 -4.00
C GLY A 66 25.36 -21.82 -5.37
N ASP A 67 24.55 -21.31 -6.28
CA ASP A 67 24.51 -21.78 -7.67
C ASP A 67 25.03 -20.69 -8.62
N ASP A 68 26.35 -20.50 -8.64
CA ASP A 68 27.07 -19.51 -9.48
C ASP A 68 26.94 -19.81 -10.99
N ASP A 69 26.49 -21.02 -11.38
CA ASP A 69 26.61 -21.53 -12.75
C ASP A 69 25.27 -21.86 -13.44
N ASN A 70 24.13 -21.45 -12.85
CA ASN A 70 22.82 -21.63 -13.49
C ASN A 70 22.55 -23.11 -13.87
N LEU A 71 23.11 -24.05 -13.09
CA LEU A 71 23.28 -25.46 -13.49
C LEU A 71 21.96 -26.23 -13.55
N PHE A 72 20.95 -25.80 -12.80
CA PHE A 72 19.66 -26.51 -12.70
C PHE A 72 18.51 -25.87 -13.49
N GLY A 73 18.78 -24.80 -14.25
CA GLY A 73 17.78 -24.16 -15.12
C GLY A 73 16.64 -23.46 -14.37
N ASP A 74 15.97 -22.58 -15.09
CA ASP A 74 14.91 -21.69 -14.60
C ASP A 74 13.80 -22.50 -13.89
N VAL A 75 13.76 -22.41 -12.55
CA VAL A 75 12.79 -23.14 -11.73
C VAL A 75 11.43 -22.45 -11.83
N ALA A 76 10.79 -22.58 -13.00
CA ALA A 76 9.52 -21.97 -13.38
C ALA A 76 8.29 -22.49 -12.58
N ASN A 77 8.49 -23.11 -11.41
CA ASN A 77 7.42 -23.80 -10.69
C ASN A 77 7.43 -23.62 -9.16
N ARG A 78 8.07 -22.56 -8.64
CA ARG A 78 7.78 -22.14 -7.25
C ARG A 78 6.49 -21.34 -7.24
N ARG A 79 5.40 -21.98 -6.78
CA ARG A 79 4.09 -21.36 -6.54
C ARG A 79 4.29 -19.95 -5.94
N PRO A 80 3.74 -18.88 -6.54
CA PRO A 80 3.76 -17.58 -5.89
C PRO A 80 3.12 -17.76 -4.51
N ALA A 81 3.78 -17.25 -3.46
CA ALA A 81 3.30 -17.39 -2.10
C ALA A 81 1.79 -17.07 -2.08
N ARG A 82 0.98 -18.07 -1.70
CA ARG A 82 -0.47 -17.92 -1.48
C ARG A 82 -0.65 -16.93 -0.33
N GLY A 83 -0.59 -15.65 -0.64
CA GLY A 83 -0.44 -14.59 0.35
C GLY A 83 -1.01 -13.25 -0.08
N ARG A 84 -1.74 -13.17 -1.20
CA ARG A 84 -2.38 -11.92 -1.66
C ARG A 84 -3.30 -11.30 -0.59
N THR A 85 -3.78 -12.12 0.35
CA THR A 85 -4.71 -11.73 1.43
C THR A 85 -4.13 -11.89 2.85
N LYS A 86 -2.97 -12.54 3.04
CA LYS A 86 -2.44 -12.77 4.38
C LYS A 86 -1.84 -11.47 4.89
N GLY A 87 -2.40 -10.92 5.98
CA GLY A 87 -1.99 -9.63 6.53
C GLY A 87 -2.66 -8.41 5.89
N ARG A 88 -3.82 -8.60 5.24
CA ARG A 88 -4.68 -7.50 4.79
C ARG A 88 -5.92 -7.37 5.65
N VAL A 89 -6.23 -6.13 6.02
CA VAL A 89 -7.37 -5.73 6.82
C VAL A 89 -8.24 -4.72 6.10
N GLN A 90 -9.52 -4.71 6.44
CA GLN A 90 -10.48 -3.81 5.85
C GLN A 90 -10.37 -2.42 6.47
N LEU A 91 -9.99 -1.43 5.66
CA LEU A 91 -10.14 -0.02 5.99
C LEU A 91 -11.54 0.46 5.59
N SER A 92 -12.41 0.62 6.57
CA SER A 92 -13.77 1.10 6.36
C SER A 92 -13.79 2.62 6.24
N PHE A 93 -14.34 3.11 5.13
CA PHE A 93 -14.64 4.52 4.89
C PHE A 93 -15.79 4.61 3.87
N ARG A 94 -16.51 5.74 3.89
CA ARG A 94 -17.67 6.03 3.02
C ARG A 94 -17.32 7.12 2.01
N PRO A 95 -16.64 6.79 0.89
CA PRO A 95 -16.42 7.74 -0.18
C PRO A 95 -17.72 8.02 -0.92
N SER A 96 -17.85 9.24 -1.46
CA SER A 96 -18.90 9.57 -2.42
C SER A 96 -18.75 8.76 -3.72
N ARG A 97 -19.83 8.62 -4.49
CA ARG A 97 -19.79 7.97 -5.82
C ARG A 97 -18.78 8.63 -6.75
N ARG A 98 -18.65 9.96 -6.67
CA ARG A 98 -17.67 10.73 -7.45
C ARG A 98 -16.24 10.40 -7.05
N GLU A 99 -15.94 10.32 -5.76
CA GLU A 99 -14.60 9.94 -5.28
C GLU A 99 -14.25 8.51 -5.68
N LEU A 100 -15.19 7.58 -5.60
CA LEU A 100 -14.99 6.21 -6.08
C LEU A 100 -14.62 6.19 -7.56
N ALA A 101 -15.38 6.87 -8.41
CA ALA A 101 -15.09 6.95 -9.85
C ALA A 101 -13.71 7.56 -10.13
N VAL A 102 -13.29 8.56 -9.35
CA VAL A 102 -11.93 9.11 -9.46
C VAL A 102 -10.89 8.06 -9.07
N TYR A 103 -11.04 7.38 -7.94
CA TYR A 103 -10.07 6.34 -7.55
C TYR A 103 -9.99 5.21 -8.57
N ASP A 104 -11.11 4.80 -9.16
CA ASP A 104 -11.16 3.78 -10.21
C ASP A 104 -10.44 4.23 -11.48
N ALA A 105 -10.76 5.42 -11.98
CA ALA A 105 -10.13 5.95 -13.20
C ALA A 105 -8.61 6.05 -13.06
N TRP A 106 -8.10 6.45 -11.89
CA TRP A 106 -6.66 6.54 -11.65
C TRP A 106 -6.01 5.18 -11.43
N ALA A 107 -6.69 4.26 -10.74
CA ALA A 107 -6.20 2.88 -10.62
C ALA A 107 -6.07 2.23 -12.01
N GLU A 108 -7.06 2.44 -12.90
CA GLU A 108 -7.05 1.94 -14.28
C GLU A 108 -5.97 2.62 -15.13
N ALA A 109 -5.88 3.95 -15.10
CA ALA A 109 -4.90 4.71 -15.88
C ALA A 109 -3.45 4.29 -15.57
N TYR A 110 -3.16 3.95 -14.31
CA TYR A 110 -1.85 3.47 -13.88
C TYR A 110 -1.76 1.95 -13.80
N ARG A 111 -2.75 1.21 -14.31
CA ARG A 111 -2.77 -0.25 -14.42
C ARG A 111 -2.51 -0.97 -13.08
N PHE A 112 -3.11 -0.46 -12.00
CA PHE A 112 -3.23 -1.21 -10.75
C PHE A 112 -4.28 -2.31 -10.90
N ASP A 113 -4.04 -3.47 -10.29
CA ASP A 113 -4.93 -4.63 -10.41
C ASP A 113 -6.35 -4.36 -9.89
N ASN A 114 -6.46 -3.55 -8.84
CA ASN A 114 -7.73 -3.15 -8.25
C ASN A 114 -7.57 -1.88 -7.40
N ARG A 115 -8.72 -1.27 -7.05
CA ARG A 115 -8.79 -0.08 -6.20
C ARG A 115 -8.13 -0.26 -4.83
N SER A 116 -8.19 -1.45 -4.24
CA SER A 116 -7.61 -1.69 -2.91
C SER A 116 -6.08 -1.62 -2.97
N ASP A 117 -5.45 -2.22 -3.97
CA ASP A 117 -4.00 -2.13 -4.19
C ASP A 117 -3.56 -0.69 -4.44
N PHE A 118 -4.31 0.03 -5.27
CA PHE A 118 -4.07 1.44 -5.51
C PHE A 118 -4.13 2.27 -4.22
N LEU A 119 -5.22 2.15 -3.46
CA LEU A 119 -5.41 2.91 -2.23
C LEU A 119 -4.42 2.50 -1.13
N ASN A 120 -4.07 1.21 -1.04
CA ASN A 120 -3.03 0.73 -0.15
C ASN A 120 -1.68 1.39 -0.46
N ALA A 121 -1.27 1.42 -1.72
CA ALA A 121 -0.01 2.03 -2.15
C ALA A 121 0.04 3.54 -1.89
N VAL A 122 -1.08 4.22 -2.17
CA VAL A 122 -1.23 5.66 -1.93
C VAL A 122 -1.14 5.99 -0.43
N LEU A 123 -1.81 5.20 0.41
CA LEU A 123 -1.75 5.37 1.86
C LEU A 123 -0.36 5.04 2.40
N ASP A 124 0.26 3.96 1.93
CA ASP A 124 1.61 3.54 2.32
C ASP A 124 2.67 4.61 2.08
N HIS A 125 2.53 5.36 0.98
CA HIS A 125 3.42 6.47 0.63
C HIS A 125 3.14 7.75 1.42
N PHE A 126 1.87 8.07 1.64
CA PHE A 126 1.47 9.27 2.35
C PHE A 126 1.73 9.20 3.85
N LEU A 127 1.46 8.04 4.45
CA LEU A 127 1.59 7.87 5.89
C LEU A 127 3.08 7.87 6.28
N PRO A 128 3.45 8.61 7.33
CA PRO A 128 4.83 8.59 7.82
C PRO A 128 5.23 7.14 8.09
N GLY A 129 6.49 6.79 7.78
CA GLY A 129 7.01 5.47 8.12
C GLY A 129 6.74 5.19 9.60
N SER A 130 6.40 3.94 9.92
CA SER A 130 6.38 3.52 11.31
C SER A 130 7.76 3.85 11.82
N SER A 131 7.88 4.76 12.79
CA SER A 131 9.12 4.92 13.52
C SER A 131 9.43 3.52 14.03
N GLN A 132 10.29 2.83 13.30
CA GLN A 132 10.87 1.56 13.67
C GLN A 132 11.21 1.78 15.13
N ARG A 133 10.52 1.07 16.04
CA ARG A 133 10.82 1.05 17.46
C ARG A 133 12.33 0.83 17.51
N ARG A 134 13.10 1.91 17.65
CA ARG A 134 14.54 1.85 17.87
C ARG A 134 14.59 1.12 19.18
N GLY A 135 14.96 -0.15 19.09
CA GLY A 135 15.05 -1.05 20.22
C GLY A 135 15.73 -0.32 21.37
N ARG A 136 14.99 -0.27 22.48
CA ARG A 136 15.63 -0.37 23.78
C ARG A 136 15.82 -1.85 24.06
#